data_AF-A0AAJ0S9R8-F1
#
_entry.id   AF-A0AAJ0S9R8-F1
#
_cell.length_a   1.000
_cell.length_b   1.000
_cell.length_c   1.000
_cell.angle_alpha   90.00
_cell.angle_beta   90.00
_cell.angle_gamma   90.00
#
_symmetry.space_group_name_H-M   'P 1'
#
loop_
_entity.id
_entity.type
_entity.pdbx_description
1 polymer ?
#
loop_
_entity_poly.entity_id
_entity_poly.type
_entity_poly.pdbx_seq_one_letter_code
_entity_poly.pdbx_strand_id
1 'polypeptide(L)'
;MGEYPEEIDLFQKTLGSLKGIENVSSGIDNLEGIKGSDLGDVSLSHLPLATLLRTDGGLKDEVMLQFEFTLDKSSESLISLEFLSWFFRDQARSGELLQLRSFSLPPKIGDRFQIGETLKFHIDYFIEDAPESLQPILDKVLNLNNALELFIKLYEIPTKE
;
A
#
# COMPACT_ATOMS: atom_id res chain seq x y z
N MET A 1 -12.76 -15.32 -7.48
CA MET A 1 -12.41 -14.02 -6.87
C MET A 1 -13.42 -13.77 -5.79
N GLY A 2 -13.03 -13.79 -4.52
CA GLY A 2 -13.92 -13.33 -3.46
C GLY A 2 -14.14 -11.83 -3.67
N GLU A 3 -15.38 -11.36 -3.55
CA GLU A 3 -15.62 -9.93 -3.46
C GLU A 3 -14.84 -9.39 -2.26
N TYR A 4 -14.03 -8.35 -2.50
CA TYR A 4 -13.43 -7.60 -1.41
C TYR A 4 -14.56 -6.96 -0.57
N PRO A 5 -14.33 -6.72 0.73
CA PRO A 5 -15.20 -5.83 1.51
C PRO A 5 -15.38 -4.49 0.78
N GLU A 6 -16.56 -3.88 0.92
CA GLU A 6 -16.94 -2.67 0.19
C GLU A 6 -15.93 -1.54 0.40
N GLU A 7 -15.43 -1.36 1.62
CA GLU A 7 -14.48 -0.32 1.99
C GLU A 7 -13.12 -0.49 1.28
N ILE A 8 -12.68 -1.74 1.11
CA ILE A 8 -11.45 -2.09 0.38
C ILE A 8 -11.65 -1.81 -1.11
N ASP A 9 -12.78 -2.22 -1.67
CA ASP A 9 -13.12 -1.99 -3.08
C ASP A 9 -13.26 -0.50 -3.41
N LEU A 10 -13.90 0.28 -2.54
CA LEU A 10 -13.99 1.74 -2.65
C LEU A 10 -12.60 2.37 -2.66
N PHE A 11 -11.72 1.98 -1.74
CA PHE A 11 -10.37 2.54 -1.70
C PHE A 11 -9.54 2.16 -2.95
N GLN A 12 -9.65 0.92 -3.43
CA GLN A 12 -9.03 0.50 -4.70
C GLN A 12 -9.55 1.33 -5.88
N LYS A 13 -10.86 1.58 -5.95
CA LYS A 13 -11.49 2.40 -6.99
C LYS A 13 -11.02 3.85 -6.93
N THR A 14 -10.95 4.45 -5.75
CA THR A 14 -10.47 5.83 -5.57
C THR A 14 -9.01 5.95 -6.00
N LEU A 15 -8.13 5.04 -5.59
CA LEU A 15 -6.74 5.00 -6.07
C LEU A 15 -6.67 4.81 -7.59
N GLY A 16 -7.42 3.85 -8.12
CA GLY A 16 -7.46 3.53 -9.55
C GLY A 16 -8.10 4.61 -10.42
N SER A 17 -8.85 5.54 -9.81
CA SER A 17 -9.43 6.69 -10.49
C SER A 17 -8.38 7.74 -10.87
N LEU A 18 -7.21 7.77 -10.26
CA LEU A 18 -6.15 8.73 -10.57
C LEU A 18 -5.53 8.46 -11.94
N LYS A 19 -5.21 9.51 -12.71
CA LYS A 19 -4.57 9.33 -14.02
C LYS A 19 -3.20 8.66 -13.88
N GLY A 20 -2.96 7.67 -14.72
CA GLY A 20 -1.70 6.93 -14.76
C GLY A 20 -1.46 5.93 -13.63
N ILE A 21 -2.40 5.76 -12.69
CA ILE A 21 -2.41 4.67 -11.71
C ILE A 21 -3.09 3.45 -12.32
N GLU A 22 -2.43 2.28 -12.31
CA GLU A 22 -2.92 1.05 -12.94
C GLU A 22 -2.77 -0.17 -12.02
N ASN A 23 -3.53 -1.24 -12.31
CA ASN A 23 -3.42 -2.54 -11.63
C ASN A 23 -3.50 -2.46 -10.10
N VAL A 24 -4.45 -1.67 -9.58
CA VAL A 24 -4.66 -1.56 -8.14
C VAL A 24 -5.14 -2.90 -7.59
N SER A 25 -4.55 -3.34 -6.49
CA SER A 25 -4.96 -4.56 -5.77
C SER A 25 -4.69 -4.43 -4.28
N SER A 26 -5.19 -5.35 -3.47
CA SER A 26 -4.93 -5.40 -2.04
C SER A 26 -4.69 -6.81 -1.52
N GLY A 27 -3.87 -6.89 -0.47
CA GLY A 27 -3.57 -8.07 0.32
C GLY A 27 -3.61 -7.78 1.81
N ILE A 28 -3.61 -8.86 2.60
CA ILE A 28 -3.56 -8.80 4.06
C ILE A 28 -2.53 -9.83 4.53
N ASP A 29 -1.65 -9.39 5.42
CA ASP A 29 -0.62 -10.23 6.03
C ASP A 29 -0.77 -10.18 7.55
N ASN A 30 -0.81 -11.35 8.18
CA ASN A 30 -0.63 -11.43 9.62
C ASN A 30 0.87 -11.33 9.91
N LEU A 31 1.27 -10.28 10.62
CA LEU A 31 2.67 -10.05 10.97
C LEU A 31 3.05 -10.72 12.30
N GLU A 32 2.06 -11.10 13.11
CA GLU A 32 2.31 -11.74 14.40
C GLU A 32 3.16 -13.00 14.24
N GLY A 33 4.25 -13.05 15.02
CA GLY A 33 5.15 -14.20 15.07
C GLY A 33 6.21 -14.23 13.98
N ILE A 34 6.16 -13.32 13.00
CA ILE A 34 7.29 -13.09 12.08
C ILE A 34 8.42 -12.45 12.89
N LYS A 35 9.60 -13.06 12.90
CA LYS A 35 10.76 -12.51 13.62
C LYS A 35 11.71 -11.78 12.67
N GLY A 36 12.51 -10.87 13.20
CA GLY A 36 13.56 -10.19 12.46
C GLY A 36 14.52 -11.15 11.75
N SER A 37 14.79 -12.32 12.35
CA SER A 37 15.61 -13.39 11.76
C SER A 37 15.01 -14.01 10.49
N ASP A 38 13.69 -13.96 10.34
CA ASP A 38 12.96 -14.64 9.27
C ASP A 38 12.88 -13.76 8.01
N LEU A 39 13.07 -12.44 8.15
CA LEU A 39 12.96 -11.45 7.08
C LEU A 39 13.98 -11.60 5.95
N GLY A 40 14.97 -12.47 6.10
CA GLY A 40 15.87 -12.87 5.01
C GLY A 40 15.24 -13.85 4.00
N ASP A 41 14.08 -14.43 4.31
CA ASP A 41 13.37 -15.35 3.42
C ASP A 41 12.74 -14.61 2.23
N VAL A 42 12.95 -15.15 1.03
CA VAL A 42 12.44 -14.58 -0.22
C VAL A 42 10.90 -14.50 -0.25
N SER A 43 10.21 -15.42 0.43
CA SER A 43 8.75 -15.40 0.55
C SER A 43 8.24 -14.14 1.27
N LEU A 44 9.05 -13.56 2.15
CA LEU A 44 8.74 -12.34 2.90
C LEU A 44 9.26 -11.06 2.24
N SER A 45 9.88 -11.15 1.06
CA SER A 45 10.50 -10.00 0.38
C SER A 45 9.52 -8.88 -0.01
N HIS A 46 8.23 -9.17 -0.09
CA HIS A 46 7.18 -8.20 -0.37
C HIS A 46 6.83 -7.34 0.85
N LEU A 47 7.20 -7.75 2.07
CA LEU A 47 6.96 -7.02 3.31
C LEU A 47 7.86 -5.78 3.42
N PRO A 48 7.47 -4.77 4.21
CA PRO A 48 8.30 -3.59 4.49
C PRO A 48 9.47 -3.93 5.43
N LEU A 49 10.51 -4.58 4.87
CA LEU A 49 11.62 -5.18 5.61
C LEU A 49 12.29 -4.24 6.62
N ALA A 50 12.57 -3.00 6.22
CA ALA A 50 13.23 -2.02 7.10
C ALA A 50 12.36 -1.62 8.29
N THR A 51 11.03 -1.58 8.11
CA THR A 51 10.08 -1.31 9.20
C THR A 51 10.09 -2.46 10.19
N LEU A 52 9.93 -3.69 9.71
CA LEU A 52 9.90 -4.88 10.56
C LEU A 52 11.23 -5.13 11.26
N LEU A 53 12.37 -4.82 10.63
CA LEU A 53 13.68 -4.92 11.29
C LEU A 53 13.85 -3.98 12.49
N ARG A 54 13.15 -2.83 12.52
CA ARG A 54 13.21 -1.90 13.66
C ARG A 54 12.46 -2.43 14.88
N THR A 55 11.47 -3.28 14.67
CA THR A 55 10.62 -3.90 15.71
C THR A 55 11.04 -5.34 16.01
N ASP A 56 12.12 -5.83 15.39
CA ASP A 56 12.57 -7.23 15.44
C ASP A 56 11.51 -8.24 14.96
N GLY A 57 10.72 -7.85 13.96
CA GLY A 57 9.61 -8.63 13.42
C GLY A 57 8.27 -7.89 13.48
N GLY A 58 7.19 -8.64 13.33
CA GLY A 58 5.84 -8.11 13.55
C GLY A 58 5.51 -8.00 15.03
N LEU A 59 4.69 -7.01 15.38
CA LEU A 59 4.21 -6.82 16.74
C LEU A 59 3.11 -7.84 17.09
N LYS A 60 2.78 -7.90 18.39
CA LYS A 60 1.73 -8.77 18.89
C LYS A 60 0.38 -8.34 18.30
N ASP A 61 -0.40 -9.31 17.83
CA ASP A 61 -1.70 -9.09 17.17
C ASP A 61 -1.63 -8.08 16.01
N GLU A 62 -0.47 -7.92 15.35
CA GLU A 62 -0.30 -6.95 14.28
C GLU A 62 -0.69 -7.53 12.92
N VAL A 63 -1.53 -6.77 12.21
CA VAL A 63 -1.92 -7.09 10.83
C VAL A 63 -1.49 -5.95 9.92
N MET A 64 -1.02 -6.30 8.73
CA MET A 64 -0.73 -5.33 7.68
C MET A 64 -1.74 -5.49 6.55
N LEU A 65 -2.48 -4.43 6.26
CA LEU A 65 -3.17 -4.29 4.99
C LEU A 65 -2.21 -3.65 3.98
N GLN A 66 -2.07 -4.27 2.81
CA GLN A 66 -1.23 -3.73 1.75
C GLN A 66 -2.09 -3.45 0.53
N PHE A 67 -2.00 -2.23 0.00
CA PHE A 67 -2.49 -1.91 -1.34
C PHE A 67 -1.30 -1.78 -2.28
N GLU A 68 -1.44 -2.30 -3.49
CA GLU A 68 -0.43 -2.25 -4.53
C GLU A 68 -1.00 -1.54 -5.76
N PHE A 69 -0.18 -0.73 -6.42
CA PHE A 69 -0.48 -0.21 -7.74
C PHE A 69 0.79 -0.08 -8.61
N THR A 70 0.56 0.11 -9.90
CA THR A 70 1.60 0.36 -10.92
C THR A 70 1.34 1.71 -11.59
N LEU A 71 2.36 2.22 -12.29
CA LEU A 71 2.22 3.42 -13.11
C LEU A 71 2.24 3.07 -14.60
N ASP A 72 1.43 3.76 -15.40
CA ASP A 72 1.47 3.68 -16.86
C ASP A 72 2.70 4.38 -17.49
N LYS A 73 3.49 5.09 -16.67
CA LYS A 73 4.71 5.85 -17.01
C LYS A 73 4.46 7.11 -17.83
N SER A 74 3.24 7.63 -17.83
CA SER A 74 2.89 8.96 -18.36
C SER A 74 3.42 10.09 -17.46
N SER A 75 3.44 11.32 -17.96
CA SER A 75 3.71 12.52 -17.15
C SER A 75 2.68 12.69 -16.02
N GLU A 76 1.43 12.34 -16.29
CA GLU A 76 0.31 12.41 -15.37
C GLU A 76 0.48 11.42 -14.21
N SER A 77 1.04 10.24 -14.48
CA SER A 77 1.35 9.27 -13.43
C SER A 77 2.32 9.82 -12.38
N LEU A 78 3.22 10.74 -12.76
CA LEU A 78 4.14 11.39 -11.82
C LEU A 78 3.42 12.40 -10.94
N ILE A 79 2.42 13.12 -11.48
CA ILE A 79 1.58 14.04 -10.70
C ILE A 79 0.80 13.24 -9.66
N SER A 80 0.16 12.13 -10.06
CA SER A 80 -0.56 11.26 -9.13
C SER A 80 0.37 10.65 -8.09
N LEU A 81 1.56 10.19 -8.47
CA LEU A 81 2.54 9.65 -7.52
C LEU A 81 3.03 10.73 -6.53
N GLU A 82 3.31 11.95 -6.98
CA GLU A 82 3.72 13.06 -6.12
C GLU A 82 2.63 13.40 -5.10
N PHE A 83 1.38 13.51 -5.57
CA PHE A 83 0.22 13.71 -4.71
C PHE A 83 0.08 12.60 -3.66
N LEU A 84 0.09 11.33 -4.07
CA LEU A 84 -0.01 10.20 -3.15
C LEU A 84 1.16 10.17 -2.16
N SER A 85 2.38 10.48 -2.62
CA SER A 85 3.56 10.55 -1.76
C SER A 85 3.42 11.62 -0.68
N TRP A 86 2.87 12.79 -1.02
CA TRP A 86 2.55 13.82 -0.05
C TRP A 86 1.42 13.38 0.89
N PHE A 87 0.32 12.85 0.36
CA PHE A 87 -0.88 12.48 1.11
C PHE A 87 -0.56 11.43 2.18
N PHE A 88 0.05 10.29 1.80
CA PHE A 88 0.38 9.24 2.75
C PHE A 88 1.41 9.68 3.79
N ARG A 89 2.38 10.51 3.39
CA ARG A 89 3.31 11.12 4.36
C ARG A 89 2.57 12.01 5.36
N ASP A 90 1.56 12.77 4.92
CA ASP A 90 0.79 13.64 5.82
C ASP A 90 -0.11 12.84 6.77
N GLN A 91 -0.75 11.77 6.28
CA GLN A 91 -1.49 10.83 7.13
C GLN A 91 -0.57 10.20 8.18
N ALA A 92 0.62 9.73 7.78
CA ALA A 92 1.62 9.21 8.72
C ALA A 92 2.06 10.24 9.76
N ARG A 93 2.25 11.51 9.35
CA ARG A 93 2.57 12.62 10.25
C ARG A 93 1.46 12.90 11.27
N SER A 94 0.20 12.58 10.93
CA SER A 94 -0.94 12.71 11.83
C SER A 94 -1.09 11.56 12.85
N GLY A 95 -0.24 10.53 12.74
CA GLY A 95 -0.19 9.39 13.66
C GLY A 95 -0.73 8.08 13.09
N GLU A 96 -1.17 8.05 11.84
CA GLU A 96 -1.53 6.80 11.18
C GLU A 96 -0.29 5.96 10.89
N LEU A 97 -0.33 4.67 11.21
CA LEU A 97 0.76 3.74 10.96
C LEU A 97 0.71 3.24 9.51
N LEU A 98 1.02 4.13 8.57
CA LEU A 98 1.03 3.79 7.16
C LEU A 98 2.25 4.36 6.43
N GLN A 99 2.58 3.75 5.28
CA GLN A 99 3.67 4.22 4.43
C GLN A 99 3.37 3.96 2.95
N LEU A 100 3.91 4.81 2.09
CA LEU A 100 4.04 4.54 0.65
C LEU A 100 5.51 4.21 0.36
N ARG A 101 5.77 3.09 -0.33
CA ARG A 101 7.12 2.69 -0.73
C ARG A 101 7.16 2.13 -2.15
N SER A 102 8.31 2.25 -2.79
CA SER A 102 8.57 1.55 -4.04
C SER A 102 8.86 0.07 -3.78
N PHE A 103 8.51 -0.76 -4.77
CA PHE A 103 8.83 -2.17 -4.81
C PHE A 103 9.23 -2.56 -6.23
N SER A 104 10.23 -3.43 -6.36
CA SER A 104 10.62 -3.99 -7.65
C SER A 104 11.27 -5.34 -7.46
N LEU A 105 11.08 -6.22 -8.43
CA LEU A 105 11.78 -7.50 -8.48
C LEU A 105 13.29 -7.32 -8.74
N PRO A 106 14.11 -8.36 -8.46
CA PRO A 106 15.52 -8.33 -8.79
C PRO A 106 15.79 -7.98 -10.26
N PRO A 107 16.94 -7.35 -10.59
CA PRO A 107 17.23 -6.91 -11.96
C PRO A 107 17.21 -8.02 -13.02
N LYS A 108 17.48 -9.26 -12.63
CA LYS A 108 17.56 -10.42 -13.52
C LYS A 108 16.98 -11.68 -12.85
N ILE A 109 16.19 -12.45 -13.59
CA ILE A 109 15.77 -13.82 -13.22
C ILE A 109 16.15 -14.75 -14.37
N GLY A 110 17.03 -15.72 -14.10
CA GLY A 110 17.63 -16.56 -15.14
C GLY A 110 18.35 -15.69 -16.18
N ASP A 111 17.88 -15.72 -17.42
CA ASP A 111 18.41 -14.92 -18.53
C ASP A 111 17.63 -13.65 -18.87
N ARG A 112 16.51 -13.40 -18.18
CA ARG A 112 15.68 -12.21 -18.43
C ARG A 112 16.13 -11.04 -17.57
N PHE A 113 16.49 -9.92 -18.20
CA PHE A 113 16.63 -8.61 -17.55
C PHE A 113 15.25 -7.96 -17.41
N GLN A 114 14.91 -7.43 -16.23
CA GLN A 114 13.55 -6.99 -15.88
C GLN A 114 13.44 -5.52 -15.45
N ILE A 115 14.56 -4.81 -15.36
CA ILE A 115 14.55 -3.39 -14.97
C ILE A 115 13.71 -2.58 -15.96
N GLY A 116 12.85 -1.72 -15.41
CA GLY A 116 11.89 -0.93 -16.17
C GLY A 116 10.52 -1.60 -16.34
N GLU A 117 10.36 -2.88 -15.98
CA GLU A 117 9.10 -3.61 -16.14
C GLU A 117 8.37 -3.88 -14.82
N THR A 118 9.09 -3.94 -13.70
CA THR A 118 8.58 -4.51 -12.44
C THR A 118 8.37 -3.48 -11.34
N LEU A 119 8.47 -2.18 -11.63
CA LEU A 119 8.26 -1.14 -10.62
C LEU A 119 6.79 -1.10 -10.21
N LYS A 120 6.57 -1.17 -8.91
CA LYS A 120 5.27 -1.02 -8.25
C LYS A 120 5.41 -0.11 -7.04
N PHE A 121 4.28 0.27 -6.48
CA PHE A 121 4.20 1.04 -5.26
C PHE A 121 3.26 0.33 -4.28
N HIS A 122 3.72 0.17 -3.06
CA HIS A 122 2.97 -0.44 -1.98
C HIS A 122 2.58 0.64 -0.98
N ILE A 123 1.32 0.62 -0.58
CA ILE A 123 0.80 1.34 0.57
C ILE A 123 0.61 0.30 1.66
N ASP A 124 1.47 0.30 2.68
CA ASP A 124 1.33 -0.58 3.83
C ASP A 124 0.61 0.18 4.94
N TYR A 125 -0.44 -0.41 5.50
CA TYR A 125 -1.19 0.11 6.64
C TYR A 125 -1.13 -0.93 7.77
N PHE A 126 -0.39 -0.60 8.82
CA PHE A 126 -0.21 -1.42 10.00
C PHE A 126 -1.34 -1.19 10.99
N ILE A 127 -1.87 -2.28 11.50
CA ILE A 127 -2.95 -2.31 12.47
C ILE A 127 -2.42 -3.08 13.67
N GLU A 128 -1.92 -2.33 14.64
CA GLU A 128 -1.52 -2.86 15.95
C GLU A 128 -2.75 -3.27 16.76
N ASP A 129 -2.59 -4.26 17.63
CA ASP A 129 -3.65 -4.80 18.49
C ASP A 129 -4.93 -5.10 17.67
N ALA A 130 -4.76 -5.78 16.52
CA ALA A 130 -5.81 -5.96 15.55
C ALA A 130 -7.05 -6.58 16.21
N PRO A 131 -8.23 -5.94 16.05
CA PRO A 131 -9.43 -6.38 16.74
C PRO A 131 -9.86 -7.77 16.24
N GLU A 132 -10.50 -8.54 17.12
CA GLU A 132 -11.09 -9.84 16.75
C GLU A 132 -12.15 -9.74 15.64
N SER A 133 -12.73 -8.55 15.45
CA SER A 133 -13.70 -8.26 14.39
C SER A 133 -13.06 -7.46 13.25
N LEU A 134 -13.48 -7.74 12.02
CA LEU A 134 -12.97 -7.06 10.82
C LEU A 134 -13.44 -5.59 10.70
N GLN A 135 -14.60 -5.23 11.28
CA GLN A 135 -15.22 -3.93 11.02
C GLN A 135 -14.33 -2.71 11.37
N PRO A 136 -13.63 -2.64 12.52
CA PRO A 136 -12.82 -1.47 12.84
C PRO A 136 -11.63 -1.28 11.87
N ILE A 137 -11.15 -2.38 11.27
CA ILE A 137 -10.14 -2.34 10.19
C ILE A 137 -10.76 -1.71 8.94
N LEU A 138 -11.97 -2.11 8.57
CA LEU A 138 -12.69 -1.55 7.43
C LEU A 138 -13.04 -0.07 7.64
N ASP A 139 -13.42 0.32 8.85
CA ASP A 139 -13.71 1.72 9.20
C ASP A 139 -12.47 2.60 9.03
N LYS A 140 -11.28 2.10 9.38
CA LYS A 140 -10.00 2.78 9.14
C LYS A 140 -9.76 2.98 7.64
N VAL A 141 -9.97 1.95 6.82
CA VAL A 141 -9.84 2.05 5.36
C VAL A 141 -10.84 3.05 4.77
N LEU A 142 -12.10 3.02 5.23
CA LEU A 142 -13.13 3.95 4.78
C LEU A 142 -12.79 5.40 5.13
N ASN A 143 -12.28 5.65 6.34
CA ASN A 143 -11.83 6.98 6.74
C ASN A 143 -10.66 7.47 5.87
N LEU A 144 -9.70 6.60 5.58
CA LEU A 144 -8.59 6.89 4.68
C LEU A 144 -9.08 7.19 3.25
N ASN A 145 -10.08 6.43 2.75
CA ASN A 145 -10.72 6.68 1.47
C ASN A 145 -11.40 8.05 1.42
N ASN A 146 -12.21 8.36 2.43
CA ASN A 146 -12.93 9.63 2.52
C ASN A 146 -11.96 10.83 2.54
N ALA A 147 -10.83 10.69 3.26
CA ALA A 147 -9.77 11.69 3.25
C ALA A 147 -9.14 11.81 1.86
N LEU A 148 -8.77 10.69 1.22
CA LEU A 148 -8.18 10.69 -0.12
C LEU A 148 -9.10 11.38 -1.14
N GLU A 149 -10.38 11.01 -1.19
CA GLU A 149 -11.37 11.63 -2.07
C GLU A 149 -11.51 13.13 -1.83
N LEU A 150 -11.54 13.56 -0.57
CA LEU A 150 -11.61 14.97 -0.20
C LEU A 150 -10.41 15.73 -0.77
N PHE A 151 -9.20 15.20 -0.61
CA PHE A 151 -7.98 15.85 -1.08
C PHE A 151 -7.82 15.82 -2.60
N ILE A 152 -8.29 14.76 -3.27
CA ILE A 152 -8.40 14.70 -4.73
C ILE A 152 -9.28 15.86 -5.24
N LYS A 153 -10.45 16.04 -4.64
CA LYS A 153 -11.39 17.12 -5.00
C LYS A 153 -10.82 18.51 -4.67
N LEU A 154 -10.21 18.67 -3.50
CA LEU A 154 -9.70 19.95 -3.00
C LEU A 154 -8.54 20.49 -3.84
N TYR A 155 -7.64 19.61 -4.27
CA TYR A 155 -6.47 19.98 -5.06
C TYR A 155 -6.63 19.74 -6.56
N GLU A 156 -7.85 19.41 -7.00
CA GLU A 156 -8.18 19.18 -8.41
C GLU A 156 -7.22 18.17 -9.07
N ILE A 157 -6.90 17.09 -8.34
CA ILE A 157 -5.97 16.06 -8.81
C ILE A 157 -6.57 15.37 -10.05
N PRO A 158 -5.80 15.19 -11.15
CA PRO A 158 -6.33 14.58 -12.36
C PRO A 158 -6.82 13.14 -12.15
N THR A 159 -8.08 12.90 -12.50
CA THR A 159 -8.70 11.56 -12.52
C THR A 159 -8.97 11.09 -13.96
N LYS A 160 -9.11 9.77 -14.13
CA LYS A 160 -9.58 9.13 -15.36
C LYS A 160 -11.04 9.54 -15.61
N GLU A 161 -11.42 9.56 -16.89
CA GLU A 161 -12.79 9.82 -17.34
C GLU A 161 -13.68 8.59 -17.15
#